data_AF-A0A834LB34-F1
#
_entry.id   AF-A0A834LB34-F1
#
_cell.length_a   1.000
_cell.length_b   1.000
_cell.length_c   1.000
_cell.angle_alpha   90.00
_cell.angle_beta   90.00
_cell.angle_gamma   90.00
#
_symmetry.space_group_name_H-M   'P 1'
#
loop_
_entity.id
_entity.type
_entity.pdbx_description
1 polymer ?
#
loop_
_entity_poly.entity_id
_entity_poly.type
_entity_poly.pdbx_seq_one_letter_code
_entity_poly.pdbx_strand_id
1 'polypeptide(L)'
;MPVLGWGTATYSTVASEIVVQAVVQAIELGYRHFDAASFYQTESTLGDAIQEAIRVGLIKSREEVFLTSNLWCTDAHPHLVVRALQTTLRLENVIRAAHFGNVLLVKVVTMKH
;
A
#
# COMPACT_ATOMS: atom_id res chain seq x y z
N MET A 1 9.33 10.72 5.60
CA MET A 1 8.33 9.68 5.91
C MET A 1 7.54 10.11 7.14
N PRO A 2 6.21 10.03 7.16
CA PRO A 2 5.41 10.30 8.35
C PRO A 2 5.86 9.43 9.53
N VAL A 3 5.73 9.94 10.76
CA VAL A 3 6.19 9.24 11.97
C VAL A 3 5.24 8.16 12.46
N LEU A 4 3.99 8.19 11.99
CA LEU A 4 2.93 7.25 12.34
C LEU A 4 2.39 6.60 11.06
N GLY A 5 2.37 5.27 11.03
CA GLY A 5 1.86 4.46 9.93
C GLY A 5 0.64 3.64 10.32
N TRP A 6 -0.24 3.41 9.37
CA TRP A 6 -1.41 2.55 9.48
C TRP A 6 -1.18 1.22 8.76
N GLY A 7 -1.22 0.11 9.47
CA GLY A 7 -1.08 -1.23 8.88
C GLY A 7 -2.36 -1.71 8.21
N THR A 8 -2.24 -2.39 7.06
CA THR A 8 -3.38 -2.88 6.27
C THR A 8 -3.54 -4.40 6.28
N ALA A 9 -2.84 -5.10 7.17
CA ALA A 9 -3.01 -6.54 7.36
C ALA A 9 -4.45 -6.86 7.83
N THR A 10 -5.09 -7.83 7.17
CA THR A 10 -6.45 -8.26 7.48
C THR A 10 -6.62 -9.77 7.22
N TYR A 11 -7.72 -10.34 7.69
CA TYR A 11 -8.09 -11.71 7.35
C TYR A 11 -8.77 -11.76 5.98
N SER A 12 -8.56 -12.85 5.24
CA SER A 12 -9.16 -13.07 3.92
C SER A 12 -10.69 -13.15 3.95
N THR A 13 -11.30 -13.29 5.14
CA THR A 13 -12.76 -13.29 5.33
C THR A 13 -13.36 -11.89 5.42
N VAL A 14 -12.53 -10.85 5.59
CA VAL A 14 -12.99 -9.47 5.63
C VAL A 14 -13.24 -9.00 4.20
N ALA A 15 -14.44 -8.48 3.96
CA ALA A 15 -14.82 -7.96 2.65
C ALA A 15 -13.97 -6.74 2.29
N SER A 16 -13.57 -6.62 1.02
CA SER A 16 -12.70 -5.54 0.53
C SER A 16 -13.29 -4.16 0.81
N GLU A 17 -14.61 -4.01 0.75
CA GLU A 17 -15.32 -2.76 1.00
C GLU A 17 -15.08 -2.24 2.42
N ILE A 18 -14.98 -3.15 3.40
CA ILE A 18 -14.69 -2.80 4.80
C ILE A 18 -13.28 -2.25 4.92
N VAL A 19 -12.31 -2.85 4.21
CA VAL A 19 -10.93 -2.40 4.20
C VAL A 19 -10.82 -1.03 3.52
N VAL A 20 -11.54 -0.80 2.41
CA VAL A 20 -11.61 0.53 1.76
C VAL A 20 -12.11 1.57 2.76
N GLN A 21 -13.25 1.31 3.41
CA GLN A 21 -13.85 2.24 4.38
C GLN A 21 -12.90 2.55 5.53
N ALA A 22 -12.22 1.54 6.08
CA ALA A 22 -11.26 1.72 7.16
C ALA A 22 -10.08 2.62 6.73
N VAL A 23 -9.54 2.42 5.53
CA VAL A 23 -8.45 3.25 5.01
C VAL A 23 -8.91 4.69 4.75
N VAL A 24 -10.09 4.88 4.16
CA VAL A 24 -10.65 6.22 3.93
C VAL A 24 -10.84 6.96 5.26
N GLN A 25 -11.39 6.31 6.28
CA GLN A 25 -11.51 6.88 7.63
C GLN A 25 -10.14 7.20 8.25
N ALA A 26 -9.13 6.35 8.06
CA ALA A 26 -7.79 6.65 8.52
C ALA A 26 -7.22 7.91 7.85
N ILE A 27 -7.46 8.10 6.53
CA ILE A 27 -7.07 9.33 5.82
C ILE A 27 -7.81 10.55 6.40
N GLU A 28 -9.11 10.43 6.68
CA GLU A 28 -9.91 11.48 7.31
C GLU A 28 -9.36 11.86 8.70
N LEU A 29 -8.93 10.88 9.49
CA LEU A 29 -8.30 11.08 10.79
C LEU A 29 -6.86 11.64 10.72
N GLY A 30 -6.32 11.85 9.52
CA GLY A 30 -5.02 12.47 9.32
C GLY A 30 -3.86 11.49 9.09
N TYR A 31 -4.11 10.18 8.98
CA TYR A 31 -3.06 9.24 8.59
C TYR A 31 -2.59 9.54 7.17
N ARG A 32 -1.27 9.57 6.99
CA ARG A 32 -0.61 9.82 5.70
C ARG A 32 0.42 8.76 5.35
N HIS A 33 0.62 7.75 6.20
CA HIS A 33 1.47 6.61 5.90
C HIS A 33 0.68 5.32 6.06
N PHE A 34 0.67 4.50 5.02
CA PHE A 34 0.05 3.18 5.01
C PHE A 34 1.09 2.11 4.73
N ASP A 35 1.06 1.05 5.54
CA ASP A 35 1.96 -0.10 5.45
C ASP A 35 1.18 -1.34 5.00
N ALA A 36 1.62 -1.90 3.88
CA ALA A 36 1.07 -3.09 3.24
C ALA A 36 2.16 -4.16 3.05
N ALA A 37 1.76 -5.29 2.50
CA ALA A 37 2.66 -6.34 2.05
C ALA A 37 2.00 -7.11 0.91
N SER A 38 2.80 -7.64 -0.02
CA SER A 38 2.28 -8.47 -1.10
C SER A 38 1.50 -9.70 -0.58
N PHE A 39 1.88 -10.19 0.61
CA PHE A 39 1.18 -11.28 1.29
C PHE A 39 -0.21 -10.92 1.81
N TYR A 40 -0.48 -9.66 2.13
CA TYR A 40 -1.77 -9.24 2.69
C TYR A 40 -2.87 -9.20 1.65
N GLN A 41 -2.51 -9.11 0.36
CA GLN A 41 -3.44 -9.00 -0.76
C GLN A 41 -4.39 -7.79 -0.68
N THR A 42 -4.05 -6.77 0.13
CA THR A 42 -4.83 -5.54 0.32
C THR A 42 -4.36 -4.38 -0.56
N GLU A 43 -3.30 -4.56 -1.35
CA GLU A 43 -2.68 -3.50 -2.16
C GLU A 43 -3.67 -2.87 -3.16
N SER A 44 -4.50 -3.69 -3.83
CA SER A 44 -5.55 -3.19 -4.73
C SER A 44 -6.57 -2.33 -3.98
N THR A 45 -7.04 -2.85 -2.85
CA THR A 45 -8.03 -2.18 -2.00
C THR A 45 -7.50 -0.87 -1.41
N LEU A 46 -6.21 -0.82 -1.09
CA LEU A 46 -5.52 0.39 -0.67
C LEU A 46 -5.47 1.43 -1.80
N GLY A 47 -5.19 1.00 -3.04
CA GLY A 47 -5.28 1.84 -4.23
C GLY A 47 -6.68 2.45 -4.41
N ASP A 48 -7.73 1.62 -4.29
CA ASP A 48 -9.13 2.06 -4.41
C ASP A 48 -9.50 3.08 -3.32
N ALA A 49 -9.08 2.85 -2.08
CA ALA A 49 -9.32 3.77 -0.97
C ALA A 49 -8.65 5.13 -1.15
N ILE A 50 -7.44 5.17 -1.72
CA ILE A 50 -6.73 6.42 -2.01
C ILE A 50 -7.45 7.19 -3.11
N GLN A 51 -7.90 6.51 -4.16
CA GLN A 51 -8.69 7.15 -5.22
C GLN A 51 -10.00 7.71 -4.68
N GLU A 52 -10.67 6.96 -3.81
CA GLU A 52 -11.89 7.42 -3.15
C GLU A 52 -11.62 8.66 -2.28
N ALA A 53 -10.56 8.64 -1.47
CA ALA A 53 -10.18 9.77 -0.63
C ALA A 53 -9.85 11.04 -1.45
N ILE A 54 -9.23 10.90 -2.62
CA ILE A 54 -9.05 12.01 -3.57
C ILE A 54 -10.40 12.49 -4.12
N ARG A 55 -11.27 11.55 -4.54
CA ARG A 55 -12.59 11.85 -5.11
C ARG A 55 -13.48 12.62 -4.14
N VAL A 56 -13.46 12.26 -2.85
CA VAL A 56 -14.23 12.94 -1.79
C VAL A 56 -13.52 14.15 -1.20
N GLY A 57 -12.29 14.44 -1.63
CA GLY A 57 -11.55 15.64 -1.24
C GLY A 57 -10.85 15.59 0.12
N LEU A 58 -10.65 14.39 0.70
CA LEU A 58 -9.90 14.21 1.95
C LEU A 58 -8.38 14.45 1.78
N ILE A 59 -7.87 14.21 0.57
CA ILE A 59 -6.51 14.51 0.13
C ILE A 59 -6.57 15.07 -1.29
N LYS A 60 -5.61 15.94 -1.65
CA LYS A 60 -5.64 16.58 -2.98
C LYS A 60 -5.11 15.67 -4.08
N SER A 61 -4.17 14.80 -3.74
CA SER A 61 -3.47 13.96 -4.70
C SER A 61 -2.80 12.76 -4.03
N ARG A 62 -2.33 11.82 -4.85
CA ARG A 62 -1.63 10.61 -4.38
C ARG A 62 -0.36 10.94 -3.61
N GLU A 63 0.32 12.04 -3.92
CA GLU A 63 1.58 12.44 -3.30
C GLU A 63 1.44 12.79 -1.82
N GLU A 64 0.22 13.09 -1.34
CA GLU A 64 -0.05 13.35 0.07
C GLU A 64 0.03 12.10 0.94
N VAL A 65 0.01 10.90 0.36
CA VAL A 65 0.17 9.64 1.09
C VAL A 65 1.52 8.98 0.80
N PHE A 66 2.11 8.42 1.85
CA PHE A 66 3.30 7.59 1.81
C PHE A 66 2.86 6.13 1.89
N LEU A 67 3.23 5.32 0.90
CA LEU A 67 2.92 3.89 0.90
C LEU A 67 4.19 3.09 1.09
N THR A 68 4.11 2.08 1.94
CA THR A 68 5.13 1.05 2.11
C THR A 68 4.49 -0.28 1.75
N SER A 69 5.19 -1.09 0.96
CA SER A 69 4.85 -2.49 0.77
C SER A 69 6.09 -3.36 0.91
N ASN A 70 5.87 -4.55 1.46
CA ASN A 70 6.90 -5.50 1.82
C ASN A 70 6.89 -6.69 0.85
N LEU A 71 8.10 -7.09 0.45
CA LEU A 71 8.30 -8.26 -0.40
C LEU A 71 8.14 -9.53 0.43
N TRP A 72 7.45 -10.53 -0.13
CA TRP A 72 7.31 -11.81 0.55
C TRP A 72 8.57 -12.68 0.41
N CYS A 73 8.80 -13.57 1.37
CA CYS A 73 10.02 -14.36 1.44
C CYS A 73 10.25 -15.25 0.20
N THR A 74 9.18 -15.69 -0.47
CA THR A 74 9.26 -16.47 -1.71
C THR A 74 9.82 -15.68 -2.90
N ASP A 75 9.73 -14.35 -2.85
CA ASP A 75 10.18 -13.47 -3.92
C ASP A 75 11.56 -12.87 -3.65
N ALA A 76 12.17 -13.16 -2.49
CA ALA A 76 13.44 -12.57 -2.06
C ALA A 76 14.66 -13.03 -2.88
N HIS A 77 14.49 -13.98 -3.80
CA HIS A 77 15.54 -14.37 -4.72
C HIS A 77 15.85 -13.22 -5.72
N PRO A 78 17.13 -12.90 -5.99
CA PRO A 78 17.51 -11.72 -6.77
C PRO A 78 16.80 -11.56 -8.13
N HIS A 79 16.55 -12.67 -8.83
CA HIS A 79 15.91 -12.68 -10.14
C HIS A 79 14.37 -12.49 -10.09
N LEU A 80 13.75 -12.61 -8.91
CA LEU A 80 12.31 -12.45 -8.70
C LEU A 80 11.94 -11.07 -8.16
N VAL A 81 12.85 -10.42 -7.43
CA VAL A 81 12.61 -9.13 -6.76
C VAL A 81 11.98 -8.10 -7.71
N VAL A 82 12.61 -7.83 -8.86
CA VAL A 82 12.12 -6.79 -9.80
C VAL A 82 10.69 -7.08 -10.27
N ARG A 83 10.36 -8.35 -10.54
CA ARG A 83 9.01 -8.76 -10.96
C ARG A 83 7.98 -8.58 -9.85
N ALA A 84 8.34 -8.96 -8.62
CA ALA A 84 7.46 -8.81 -7.47
C ALA A 84 7.17 -7.32 -7.17
N LEU A 85 8.21 -6.46 -7.18
CA LEU A 85 8.06 -5.01 -7.01
C LEU A 85 7.12 -4.40 -8.07
N GLN A 86 7.27 -4.80 -9.33
CA GLN A 86 6.41 -4.32 -10.42
C GLN A 86 4.95 -4.77 -10.25
N THR A 87 4.71 -5.94 -9.67
CA THR A 87 3.35 -6.43 -9.41
C THR A 87 2.67 -5.58 -8.34
N THR A 88 3.31 -5.36 -7.20
CA THR A 88 2.82 -4.47 -6.14
C THR A 88 2.52 -3.07 -6.69
N LEU A 89 3.45 -2.46 -7.42
CA LEU A 89 3.26 -1.11 -7.97
C LEU A 89 2.06 -1.01 -8.93
N ARG A 90 1.76 -2.09 -9.66
CA ARG A 90 0.55 -2.18 -10.49
C ARG A 90 -0.71 -2.30 -9.64
N LEU A 91 -0.70 -3.15 -8.60
CA LEU A 91 -1.86 -3.41 -7.75
C LEU A 91 -2.28 -2.17 -6.96
N GLU A 92 -1.33 -1.42 -6.41
CA GLU A 92 -1.62 -0.16 -5.70
C GLU A 92 -2.13 0.96 -6.65
N ASN A 93 -2.21 0.70 -7.95
CA ASN A 93 -2.58 1.66 -9.00
C ASN A 93 -1.72 2.94 -8.97
N VAL A 94 -0.47 2.84 -8.50
CA VAL A 94 0.45 3.97 -8.35
C VAL A 94 1.20 4.27 -9.65
N ILE A 95 1.25 3.33 -10.60
CA ILE A 95 1.86 3.54 -11.91
C ILE A 95 0.87 4.29 -12.83
N ARG A 96 0.75 5.60 -12.62
CA ARG A 96 0.63 6.54 -13.75
C ARG A 96 1.99 7.21 -13.93
N ALA A 97 2.43 7.26 -15.17
CA ALA A 97 3.79 7.58 -15.57
C ALA A 97 4.38 8.83 -14.88
N ALA A 98 5.65 8.70 -14.47
CA ALA A 98 6.65 9.76 -14.41
C ALA A 98 6.93 10.57 -13.13
N HIS A 99 6.38 10.27 -11.94
CA HIS A 99 6.91 10.84 -10.68
C HIS A 99 7.05 9.77 -9.58
N PHE A 100 8.29 9.40 -9.24
CA PHE A 100 8.58 8.64 -8.02
C PHE A 100 8.47 9.59 -6.81
N GLY A 101 7.25 9.97 -6.47
CA GLY A 101 6.92 10.68 -5.22
C GLY A 101 6.56 9.69 -4.12
N ASN A 102 7.23 9.80 -2.96
CA ASN A 102 6.87 9.19 -1.66
C ASN A 102 6.59 7.66 -1.59
N VAL A 103 6.94 6.87 -2.61
CA VAL A 103 6.89 5.40 -2.54
C VAL A 103 8.26 4.87 -2.14
N LEU A 104 8.34 4.23 -0.97
CA LEU A 104 9.52 3.48 -0.56
C LEU A 104 9.15 2.00 -0.49
N LEU A 105 9.62 1.22 -1.48
CA LEU A 105 9.39 -0.22 -1.54
C LEU A 105 10.65 -0.96 -1.11
N VAL A 106 10.93 -0.98 0.20
CA VAL A 106 12.05 -1.78 0.74
C VAL A 106 11.74 -2.23 2.18
N LYS A 107 11.13 -3.42 2.31
CA LYS A 107 11.39 -4.31 3.45
C LYS A 107 11.15 -5.76 3.00
N VAL A 108 12.18 -6.59 3.09
CA VAL A 108 12.04 -8.05 2.97
C VAL A 108 11.70 -8.56 4.36
N VAL A 109 10.52 -9.13 4.54
CA VAL A 109 10.18 -9.81 5.79
C VAL A 109 10.80 -11.20 5.76
N THR A 110 11.92 -11.38 6.46
CA THR A 110 12.49 -12.71 6.68
C THR A 110 11.92 -13.27 7.99
N MET A 111 11.16 -14.35 7.92
CA MET A 111 10.84 -15.12 9.14
C MET A 111 12.11 -15.86 9.57
N LYS A 112 12.73 -15.43 10.67
CA LYS A 112 13.72 -16.25 11.36
C LYS A 112 12.95 -17.31 12.14
N HIS A 113 13.21 -18.58 11.84
CA HIS A 113 12.78 -19.71 12.67
C HIS A 113 13.44 -19.65 14.06
#